data_AF-A0A968X9L4-F1
#
_entry.id   AF-A0A968X9L4-F1
#
_cell.length_a   1.000
_cell.length_b   1.000
_cell.length_c   1.000
_cell.angle_alpha   90.00
_cell.angle_beta   90.00
_cell.angle_gamma   90.00
#
_symmetry.space_group_name_H-M   'P 1'
#
loop_
_entity.id
_entity.type
_entity.pdbx_description
1 polymer ?
#
loop_
_entity_poly.entity_id
_entity_poly.type
_entity_poly.pdbx_seq_one_letter_code
_entity_poly.pdbx_strand_id
1 'polypeptide(L)'
;MDQLFRDRVHETEPIALTLTDEFTILVTMMFDEIGSVYSYRRDLVEYYSHFGPAIQKIGHHLVKDEGMHFSNAAELLLGLHGDRLDQVAPLLQQISDLENSLGTYYKTFFLDHAQEQFRFPPQFNAVIIRVILARLGLGPKPEAMELKTLWQWVPTGHDLVPIAPNPLPQPCPAGA
;
A
#
# COMPACT_ATOMS: atom_id res chain seq x y z
N MET A 1 0.89 30.17 -9.27
CA MET A 1 0.78 28.84 -9.88
C MET A 1 1.85 28.77 -10.96
N ASP A 2 2.89 27.98 -10.76
CA ASP A 2 4.11 28.01 -11.57
C ASP A 2 3.86 27.44 -12.97
N GLN A 3 4.54 27.95 -14.00
CA GLN A 3 4.31 27.55 -15.40
C GLN A 3 4.47 26.04 -15.62
N LEU A 4 5.40 25.43 -14.88
CA LEU A 4 5.67 24.00 -14.83
C LEU A 4 4.48 23.15 -14.37
N PHE A 5 3.55 23.69 -13.57
CA PHE A 5 2.33 22.97 -13.17
C PHE A 5 1.26 22.98 -14.26
N ARG A 6 1.20 24.05 -15.07
CA ARG A 6 0.25 24.16 -16.20
C ARG A 6 0.58 23.19 -17.32
N ASP A 7 1.86 22.90 -17.50
CA ASP A 7 2.36 22.05 -18.58
C ASP A 7 2.48 20.56 -18.17
N ARG A 8 1.98 20.18 -16.98
CA ARG A 8 1.92 18.77 -16.58
C ARG A 8 0.93 18.04 -17.49
N VAL A 9 1.46 17.14 -18.30
CA VAL A 9 0.68 16.15 -19.07
C VAL A 9 0.66 14.86 -18.26
N HIS A 10 -0.53 14.44 -17.83
CA HIS A 10 -0.74 13.11 -17.26
C HIS A 10 -0.83 12.08 -18.39
N GLU A 11 -0.22 10.92 -18.20
CA GLU A 11 -0.24 9.83 -19.17
C GLU A 11 -1.23 8.77 -18.67
N THR A 12 -2.49 8.90 -19.09
CA THR A 12 -3.59 8.05 -18.58
C THR A 12 -3.80 6.80 -19.41
N GLU A 13 -3.28 6.77 -20.63
CA GLU A 13 -3.35 5.64 -21.57
C GLU A 13 -2.87 4.32 -20.96
N PRO A 14 -1.74 4.28 -20.21
CA PRO A 14 -1.28 3.04 -19.57
C PRO A 14 -2.25 2.49 -18.53
N ILE A 15 -3.07 3.35 -17.91
CA ILE A 15 -4.01 2.95 -16.86
C ILE A 15 -5.47 3.03 -17.31
N ALA A 16 -5.74 3.14 -18.61
CA ALA A 16 -7.09 3.38 -19.12
C ALA A 16 -8.13 2.37 -18.61
N LEU A 17 -7.72 1.10 -18.41
CA LEU A 17 -8.55 0.08 -17.77
C LEU A 17 -9.16 0.57 -16.45
N THR A 18 -8.33 1.16 -15.58
CA THR A 18 -8.71 1.61 -14.23
C THR A 18 -9.68 2.79 -14.21
N LEU A 19 -9.83 3.49 -15.35
CA LEU A 19 -10.61 4.72 -15.49
C LEU A 19 -11.89 4.53 -16.30
N THR A 20 -12.36 3.28 -16.46
CA THR A 20 -13.49 2.93 -17.34
C THR A 20 -14.83 3.46 -16.81
N ASP A 21 -15.13 3.18 -15.54
CA ASP A 21 -16.36 3.60 -14.87
C ASP A 21 -16.13 3.71 -13.35
N GLU A 22 -17.15 4.18 -12.61
CA GLU A 22 -17.08 4.35 -11.16
C GLU A 22 -16.71 3.04 -10.43
N PHE A 23 -17.26 1.89 -10.85
CA PHE A 23 -16.96 0.60 -10.25
C PHE A 23 -15.48 0.26 -10.41
N THR A 24 -14.95 0.41 -11.63
CA THR A 24 -13.55 0.09 -11.89
C THR A 24 -12.62 1.02 -11.12
N ILE A 25 -12.94 2.32 -11.06
CA ILE A 25 -12.19 3.30 -10.26
C ILE A 25 -12.20 2.90 -8.78
N LEU A 26 -13.35 2.57 -8.20
CA LEU A 26 -13.46 2.18 -6.79
C LEU A 26 -12.66 0.90 -6.47
N VAL A 27 -12.68 -0.10 -7.35
CA VAL A 27 -11.86 -1.32 -7.19
C VAL A 27 -10.37 -0.99 -7.25
N THR A 28 -9.96 -0.15 -8.20
CA THR A 28 -8.55 0.30 -8.30
C THR A 28 -8.14 1.12 -7.07
N MET A 29 -9.00 2.03 -6.58
CA MET A 29 -8.74 2.78 -5.35
C MET A 29 -8.54 1.82 -4.17
N MET A 30 -9.41 0.83 -3.97
CA MET A 30 -9.20 -0.13 -2.89
C MET A 30 -7.85 -0.85 -2.96
N PHE A 31 -7.37 -1.16 -4.17
CA PHE A 31 -6.07 -1.79 -4.40
C PHE A 31 -4.90 -0.84 -4.08
N ASP A 32 -4.96 0.38 -4.59
CA ASP A 32 -3.92 1.39 -4.41
C ASP A 32 -3.82 1.81 -2.94
N GLU A 33 -4.95 2.14 -2.31
CA GLU A 33 -5.03 2.63 -0.94
C GLU A 33 -4.54 1.61 0.09
N ILE A 34 -4.88 0.31 -0.09
CA ILE A 34 -4.35 -0.73 0.81
C ILE A 34 -2.84 -0.93 0.60
N GLY A 35 -2.33 -0.76 -0.62
CA GLY A 35 -0.91 -0.69 -0.92
C GLY A 35 -0.24 0.41 -0.11
N SER A 36 -0.78 1.62 -0.18
CA SER A 36 -0.27 2.80 0.52
C SER A 36 -0.33 2.66 2.05
N VAL A 37 -1.37 2.02 2.59
CA VAL A 37 -1.43 1.68 4.02
C VAL A 37 -0.21 0.86 4.44
N TYR A 38 0.19 -0.15 3.65
CA TYR A 38 1.36 -0.97 3.96
C TYR A 38 2.68 -0.25 3.70
N SER A 39 2.74 0.59 2.66
CA SER A 39 3.92 1.42 2.40
C SER A 39 4.18 2.43 3.52
N TYR A 40 3.19 3.22 3.91
CA TYR A 40 3.35 4.15 5.02
C TYR A 40 3.56 3.46 6.38
N ARG A 41 3.03 2.25 6.58
CA ARG A 41 3.36 1.44 7.78
C ARG A 41 4.83 1.06 7.82
N ARG A 42 5.40 0.73 6.66
CA ARG A 42 6.83 0.46 6.53
C ARG A 42 7.63 1.74 6.73
N ASP A 43 7.25 2.84 6.09
CA ASP A 43 7.92 4.14 6.24
C ASP A 43 7.90 4.65 7.68
N LEU A 44 6.84 4.37 8.43
CA LEU A 44 6.79 4.64 9.88
C LEU A 44 7.95 4.01 10.63
N VAL A 45 8.30 2.77 10.25
CA VAL A 45 9.36 1.98 10.89
C VAL A 45 10.73 2.37 10.36
N GLU A 46 10.88 2.52 9.04
CA GLU A 46 12.17 2.77 8.39
C GLU A 46 12.62 4.23 8.48
N TYR A 47 11.67 5.18 8.47
CA TYR A 47 11.96 6.60 8.26
C TYR A 47 11.33 7.49 9.32
N TYR A 48 9.99 7.55 9.39
CA TYR A 48 9.31 8.63 10.11
C TYR A 48 9.59 8.63 11.61
N SER A 49 9.80 7.46 12.22
CA SER A 49 10.13 7.37 13.66
C SER A 49 11.48 7.99 14.01
N HIS A 50 12.37 8.21 13.04
CA HIS A 50 13.74 8.72 13.27
C HIS A 50 13.86 10.24 13.15
N PHE A 51 12.86 10.92 12.59
CA PHE A 51 12.83 12.39 12.48
C PHE A 51 12.15 13.08 13.67
N GLY A 52 11.77 12.31 14.69
CA GLY A 52 11.17 12.79 15.93
C GLY A 52 9.63 12.74 15.95
N PRO A 53 9.01 13.07 17.11
CA PRO A 53 7.60 12.78 17.37
C PRO A 53 6.61 13.43 16.41
N ALA A 54 6.94 14.62 15.88
CA ALA A 54 6.07 15.34 14.95
C ALA A 54 5.96 14.61 13.60
N ILE A 55 7.09 14.17 13.03
CA ILE A 55 7.10 13.44 11.75
C ILE A 55 6.52 12.04 11.92
N GLN A 56 6.82 11.36 13.04
CA GLN A 56 6.18 10.10 13.38
C GLN A 56 4.65 10.23 13.42
N LYS A 57 4.14 11.32 14.02
CA LYS A 57 2.70 11.59 14.06
C LYS A 57 2.12 11.80 12.66
N ILE A 58 2.83 12.47 11.76
CA ILE A 58 2.42 12.61 10.36
C ILE A 58 2.30 11.24 9.69
N GLY A 59 3.31 10.37 9.83
CA GLY A 59 3.23 9.01 9.28
C GLY A 59 2.03 8.22 9.80
N HIS A 60 1.66 8.38 11.06
CA HIS A 60 0.45 7.76 11.62
C HIS A 60 -0.84 8.34 11.06
N HIS A 61 -0.85 9.61 10.66
CA HIS A 61 -1.99 10.22 9.97
C HIS A 61 -2.11 9.72 8.54
N LEU A 62 -1.00 9.63 7.79
CA LEU A 62 -0.99 9.07 6.44
C LEU A 62 -1.57 7.64 6.42
N VAL A 63 -1.09 6.74 7.29
CA VAL A 63 -1.64 5.38 7.40
C VAL A 63 -3.15 5.36 7.70
N LYS A 64 -3.65 6.33 8.49
CA LYS A 64 -5.07 6.42 8.82
C LYS A 64 -5.88 6.94 7.65
N ASP A 65 -5.36 7.94 6.93
CA ASP A 65 -6.03 8.56 5.79
C ASP A 65 -6.25 7.52 4.68
N GLU A 66 -5.22 6.77 4.29
CA GLU A 66 -5.37 5.72 3.27
C GLU A 66 -6.27 4.57 3.74
N GLY A 67 -6.24 4.26 5.05
CA GLY A 67 -7.18 3.30 5.65
C GLY A 67 -8.65 3.77 5.58
N MET A 68 -8.89 5.08 5.68
CA MET A 68 -10.21 5.68 5.51
C MET A 68 -10.64 5.67 4.04
N HIS A 69 -9.75 6.04 3.11
CA HIS A 69 -10.03 5.98 1.67
C HIS A 69 -10.41 4.57 1.23
N PHE A 70 -9.62 3.57 1.63
CA PHE A 70 -9.92 2.15 1.42
C PHE A 70 -11.32 1.77 1.93
N SER A 71 -11.66 2.21 3.15
CA SER A 71 -12.94 1.88 3.78
C SER A 71 -14.12 2.55 3.06
N ASN A 72 -13.96 3.82 2.67
CA ASN A 72 -14.96 4.57 1.93
C ASN A 72 -15.21 3.96 0.55
N ALA A 73 -14.14 3.57 -0.17
CA ALA A 73 -14.28 2.89 -1.46
C ALA A 73 -15.03 1.56 -1.33
N ALA A 74 -14.75 0.78 -0.27
CA ALA A 74 -15.47 -0.46 0.01
C ALA A 74 -16.96 -0.22 0.29
N GLU A 75 -17.30 0.82 1.05
CA GLU A 75 -18.68 1.17 1.38
C GLU A 75 -19.46 1.61 0.14
N LEU A 76 -18.86 2.43 -0.72
CA LEU A 76 -19.46 2.83 -1.99
C LEU A 76 -19.66 1.63 -2.91
N LEU A 77 -18.68 0.74 -3.01
CA LEU A 77 -18.75 -0.45 -3.86
C LEU A 77 -19.86 -1.40 -3.38
N LEU A 78 -19.96 -1.66 -2.07
CA LEU A 78 -21.03 -2.48 -1.50
C LEU A 78 -22.42 -1.83 -1.61
N GLY A 79 -22.50 -0.49 -1.51
CA GLY A 79 -23.75 0.25 -1.53
C GLY A 79 -24.31 0.51 -2.93
N LEU A 80 -23.44 0.74 -3.92
CA LEU A 80 -23.82 1.22 -5.26
C LEU A 80 -23.57 0.20 -6.37
N HIS A 81 -22.68 -0.78 -6.15
CA HIS A 81 -22.26 -1.75 -7.17
C HIS A 81 -22.30 -3.20 -6.66
N GLY A 82 -23.22 -3.49 -5.74
CA GLY A 82 -23.39 -4.83 -5.17
C GLY A 82 -23.73 -5.91 -6.21
N ASP A 83 -24.33 -5.51 -7.33
CA ASP A 83 -24.66 -6.37 -8.48
C ASP A 83 -23.45 -6.81 -9.30
N ARG A 84 -22.28 -6.18 -9.10
CA ARG A 84 -21.03 -6.45 -9.84
C ARG A 84 -19.93 -7.07 -8.98
N LEU A 85 -20.23 -7.50 -7.74
CA LEU A 85 -19.22 -8.03 -6.82
C LEU A 85 -18.48 -9.26 -7.35
N ASP A 86 -19.12 -10.04 -8.21
CA ASP A 86 -18.52 -11.19 -8.91
C ASP A 86 -17.36 -10.79 -9.85
N GLN A 87 -17.35 -9.54 -10.33
CA GLN A 87 -16.30 -8.99 -11.19
C GLN A 87 -15.07 -8.50 -10.43
N VAL A 88 -15.15 -8.34 -9.10
CA VAL A 88 -14.07 -7.73 -8.31
C VAL A 88 -12.79 -8.57 -8.35
N ALA A 89 -12.89 -9.88 -8.12
CA ALA A 89 -11.71 -10.75 -8.10
C ALA A 89 -10.94 -10.78 -9.44
N PRO A 90 -11.58 -10.99 -10.62
CA PRO A 90 -10.87 -10.95 -11.89
C PRO A 90 -10.33 -9.55 -12.21
N LEU A 91 -11.04 -8.47 -11.85
CA LEU A 91 -10.56 -7.10 -12.07
C LEU A 91 -9.31 -6.79 -11.21
N LEU A 92 -9.29 -7.22 -9.95
CA LEU A 92 -8.12 -7.08 -9.08
C LEU A 92 -6.90 -7.81 -9.64
N GLN A 93 -7.09 -8.98 -10.25
CA GLN A 93 -5.98 -9.67 -10.93
C GLN A 93 -5.47 -8.86 -12.12
N GLN A 94 -6.36 -8.30 -12.95
CA GLN A 94 -5.98 -7.45 -14.07
C GLN A 94 -5.23 -6.19 -13.60
N ILE A 95 -5.65 -5.58 -12.50
CA ILE A 95 -4.97 -4.42 -11.90
C ILE A 95 -3.57 -4.80 -11.41
N SER A 96 -3.43 -5.93 -10.72
CA SER A 96 -2.11 -6.43 -10.28
C SER A 96 -1.20 -6.72 -11.47
N ASP A 97 -1.70 -7.35 -12.52
CA ASP A 97 -0.93 -7.64 -13.73
C ASP A 97 -0.53 -6.34 -14.44
N LEU A 98 -1.43 -5.36 -14.48
CA LEU A 98 -1.17 -4.03 -15.01
C LEU A 98 -0.05 -3.33 -14.24
N GLU A 99 -0.16 -3.21 -12.91
CA GLU A 99 0.85 -2.57 -12.06
C GLU A 99 2.24 -3.19 -12.27
N ASN A 100 2.32 -4.53 -12.29
CA ASN A 100 3.56 -5.26 -12.57
C ASN A 100 4.15 -4.95 -13.97
N SER A 101 3.29 -4.62 -14.94
CA SER A 101 3.71 -4.31 -16.31
C SER A 101 4.14 -2.84 -16.52
N LEU A 102 3.71 -1.92 -15.66
CA LEU A 102 3.95 -0.48 -15.85
C LEU A 102 5.45 -0.14 -15.84
N GLY A 103 6.24 -0.78 -14.96
CA GLY A 103 7.70 -0.63 -14.87
C GLY A 103 8.22 0.77 -14.51
N THR A 104 7.37 1.80 -14.56
CA THR A 104 7.64 3.20 -14.25
C THR A 104 6.34 3.88 -13.82
N TYR A 105 6.46 5.00 -13.11
CA TYR A 105 5.33 5.81 -12.70
C TYR A 105 4.90 6.80 -13.81
N TYR A 106 3.61 6.82 -14.13
CA TYR A 106 3.02 7.62 -15.23
C TYR A 106 2.34 8.93 -14.77
N LYS A 107 2.63 9.40 -13.55
CA LYS A 107 2.13 10.70 -13.01
C LYS A 107 0.60 10.75 -12.86
N THR A 108 -0.01 9.60 -12.63
CA THR A 108 -1.47 9.40 -12.54
C THR A 108 -1.99 9.35 -11.11
N PHE A 109 -1.11 9.31 -10.11
CA PHE A 109 -1.42 9.07 -8.69
C PHE A 109 -2.15 7.73 -8.42
N PHE A 110 -2.12 6.81 -9.38
CA PHE A 110 -2.65 5.45 -9.28
C PHE A 110 -1.55 4.47 -9.66
N LEU A 111 -1.46 3.35 -8.94
CA LEU A 111 -0.53 2.25 -9.21
C LEU A 111 0.94 2.71 -9.21
N ASP A 112 1.27 3.65 -8.32
CA ASP A 112 2.62 4.19 -8.18
C ASP A 112 3.55 3.26 -7.37
N HIS A 113 2.99 2.27 -6.69
CA HIS A 113 3.71 1.20 -5.99
C HIS A 113 4.52 0.28 -6.91
N ALA A 114 4.36 0.34 -8.24
CA ALA A 114 5.17 -0.43 -9.20
C ALA A 114 6.70 -0.21 -9.00
N GLN A 115 7.09 0.96 -8.48
CA GLN A 115 8.50 1.27 -8.17
C GLN A 115 8.96 0.72 -6.81
N GLU A 116 8.03 0.34 -5.95
CA GLU A 116 8.28 -0.17 -4.60
C GLU A 116 8.32 -1.70 -4.52
N GLN A 117 8.13 -2.41 -5.64
CA GLN A 117 8.06 -3.87 -5.69
C GLN A 117 9.23 -4.59 -4.98
N PHE A 118 10.43 -3.99 -4.95
CA PHE A 118 11.60 -4.57 -4.28
C PHE A 118 11.60 -4.40 -2.76
N ARG A 119 10.76 -3.51 -2.23
CA ARG A 119 10.55 -3.34 -0.80
C ARG A 119 9.67 -4.47 -0.29
N PHE A 120 8.65 -4.87 -1.03
CA PHE A 120 7.63 -5.81 -0.56
C PHE A 120 7.92 -7.27 -0.92
N PRO A 121 7.34 -8.24 -0.19
CA PRO A 121 7.52 -9.64 -0.52
C PRO A 121 6.86 -9.97 -1.88
N PRO A 122 7.36 -10.97 -2.65
CA PRO A 122 6.83 -11.30 -3.97
C PRO A 122 5.32 -11.58 -4.03
N GLN A 123 4.72 -12.01 -2.93
CA GLN A 123 3.29 -12.28 -2.80
C GLN A 123 2.45 -11.06 -2.38
N PHE A 124 3.02 -9.85 -2.32
CA PHE A 124 2.35 -8.66 -1.80
C PHE A 124 0.98 -8.42 -2.45
N ASN A 125 0.94 -8.32 -3.79
CA ASN A 125 -0.30 -8.10 -4.54
C ASN A 125 -1.34 -9.20 -4.27
N ALA A 126 -0.91 -10.47 -4.24
CA ALA A 126 -1.82 -11.58 -3.95
C ALA A 126 -2.43 -11.51 -2.54
N VAL A 127 -1.68 -11.04 -1.54
CA VAL A 127 -2.19 -10.90 -0.17
C VAL A 127 -3.13 -9.69 -0.06
N ILE A 128 -2.80 -8.54 -0.65
CA ILE A 128 -3.69 -7.36 -0.60
C ILE A 128 -5.00 -7.60 -1.37
N ILE A 129 -4.98 -8.36 -2.46
CA ILE A 129 -6.19 -8.83 -3.15
C ILE A 129 -7.07 -9.62 -2.17
N ARG A 130 -6.50 -10.56 -1.41
CA ARG A 130 -7.25 -11.30 -0.39
C ARG A 130 -7.78 -10.40 0.73
N VAL A 131 -7.07 -9.32 1.10
CA VAL A 131 -7.57 -8.32 2.06
C VAL A 131 -8.82 -7.63 1.51
N ILE A 132 -8.79 -7.20 0.25
CA ILE A 132 -9.94 -6.55 -0.43
C ILE A 132 -11.12 -7.50 -0.50
N LEU A 133 -10.90 -8.72 -0.99
CA LEU A 133 -11.96 -9.74 -1.09
C LEU A 133 -12.57 -10.04 0.28
N ALA A 134 -11.76 -10.16 1.33
CA ALA A 134 -12.26 -10.34 2.69
C ALA A 134 -13.06 -9.13 3.20
N ARG A 135 -12.64 -7.90 2.90
CA ARG A 135 -13.36 -6.66 3.26
C ARG A 135 -14.74 -6.59 2.61
N LEU A 136 -14.89 -7.17 1.42
CA LEU A 136 -16.13 -7.24 0.65
C LEU A 136 -16.97 -8.50 0.95
N GLY A 137 -16.51 -9.39 1.84
CA GLY A 137 -17.21 -10.63 2.17
C GLY A 137 -17.12 -11.71 1.09
N LEU A 138 -16.15 -11.60 0.17
CA LEU A 138 -15.95 -12.48 -0.99
C LEU A 138 -14.88 -13.55 -0.78
N GLY A 139 -14.25 -13.59 0.39
CA GLY A 139 -13.21 -14.57 0.70
C GLY A 139 -12.74 -14.53 2.15
N PRO A 140 -11.89 -15.49 2.56
CA PRO A 140 -11.33 -15.52 3.91
C PRO A 140 -10.29 -14.40 4.08
N LYS A 141 -10.25 -13.85 5.29
CA LYS A 141 -9.22 -12.89 5.69
C LYS A 141 -7.83 -13.57 5.70
N PRO A 142 -6.77 -12.91 5.21
CA PRO A 142 -5.41 -13.43 5.37
C PRO A 142 -5.00 -13.57 6.83
N GLU A 143 -4.10 -14.51 7.09
CA GLU A 143 -3.59 -14.76 8.43
C GLU A 143 -2.82 -13.55 8.98
N ALA A 144 -2.84 -13.36 10.29
CA ALA A 144 -2.17 -12.21 10.92
C ALA A 144 -0.66 -12.16 10.61
N MET A 145 -0.02 -13.32 10.47
CA MET A 145 1.40 -13.42 10.12
C MET A 145 1.65 -12.98 8.66
N GLU A 146 0.76 -13.34 7.73
CA GLU A 146 0.85 -12.90 6.32
C GLU A 146 0.78 -11.38 6.25
N LEU A 147 -0.20 -10.77 6.92
CA LEU A 147 -0.38 -9.31 6.95
C LEU A 147 0.80 -8.59 7.61
N LYS A 148 1.38 -9.16 8.66
CA LYS A 148 2.56 -8.61 9.32
C LYS A 148 3.78 -8.66 8.41
N THR A 149 3.91 -9.72 7.61
CA THR A 149 5.03 -9.90 6.68
C THR A 149 5.05 -8.83 5.60
N LEU A 150 3.89 -8.34 5.15
CA LEU A 150 3.80 -7.34 4.08
C LEU A 150 4.68 -6.10 4.33
N TRP A 151 4.75 -5.58 5.57
CA TRP A 151 5.51 -4.35 5.86
C TRP A 151 6.79 -4.60 6.67
N GLN A 152 7.09 -5.86 7.03
CA GLN A 152 8.30 -6.24 7.78
C GLN A 152 9.26 -7.11 6.99
N TRP A 153 8.85 -7.61 5.82
CA TRP A 153 9.68 -8.46 5.00
C TRP A 153 10.91 -7.70 4.49
N VAL A 154 12.02 -8.43 4.47
CA VAL A 154 13.28 -8.01 3.87
C VAL A 154 13.80 -9.11 2.97
N PRO A 155 14.44 -8.77 1.83
CA PRO A 155 15.16 -9.75 1.03
C PRO A 155 16.26 -10.43 1.86
N THR A 156 16.57 -11.69 1.54
CA THR A 156 17.68 -12.41 2.19
C THR A 156 18.98 -11.60 2.08
N GLY A 157 19.70 -11.48 3.20
CA GLY A 157 20.95 -10.73 3.27
C GLY A 157 20.78 -9.20 3.37
N HIS A 158 19.57 -8.71 3.58
CA HIS A 158 19.26 -7.30 3.81
C HIS A 158 18.59 -7.12 5.18
N ASP A 159 18.80 -5.95 5.79
CA ASP A 159 18.18 -5.55 7.05
C ASP A 159 17.31 -4.30 6.85
N LEU A 160 16.26 -4.14 7.66
CA LEU A 160 15.53 -2.88 7.74
C LEU A 160 16.44 -1.84 8.41
N VAL A 161 16.54 -0.67 7.79
CA VAL A 161 17.27 0.46 8.36
C VAL A 161 16.26 1.39 9.04
N PRO A 162 16.58 1.89 10.24
CA PRO A 162 17.77 1.59 11.02
C PRO A 162 17.68 0.24 11.71
N ILE A 163 18.81 -0.48 11.69
CA ILE A 163 19.04 -1.65 12.53
C ILE A 163 18.85 -1.17 13.96
N ALA A 164 17.86 -1.72 14.68
CA ALA A 164 17.65 -1.38 16.08
C ALA A 164 19.01 -1.41 16.79
N PRO A 165 19.41 -0.34 17.51
CA PRO A 165 20.70 -0.34 18.17
C PRO A 165 20.77 -1.59 19.04
N ASN A 166 21.89 -2.34 18.93
CA ASN A 166 22.21 -3.40 19.87
C ASN A 166 21.86 -2.91 21.28
N PRO A 167 21.18 -3.72 22.12
CA PRO A 167 20.94 -3.31 23.49
C PRO A 167 22.26 -2.81 24.08
N LEU A 168 22.24 -1.57 24.59
CA LEU A 168 23.43 -0.95 25.19
C LEU A 168 24.09 -1.99 26.10
N PRO A 169 25.44 -2.14 26.06
CA PRO A 169 26.13 -3.08 26.92
C PRO A 169 25.66 -2.85 28.37
N GLN A 170 25.23 -3.92 29.03
CA GLN A 170 24.77 -3.83 30.41
C GLN A 170 25.89 -3.19 31.24
N PRO A 171 25.56 -2.25 32.15
CA PRO A 171 26.57 -1.64 32.99
C PRO A 171 27.30 -2.75 33.74
N CYS A 172 28.64 -2.74 33.66
CA CYS A 172 29.49 -3.61 34.46
C CYS A 172 29.00 -3.60 35.91
N PRO A 173 28.86 -4.77 36.56
CA PRO A 173 28.50 -4.79 37.98
C PRO A 173 29.56 -3.98 38.73
N ALA A 174 29.11 -2.92 39.42
CA ALA A 174 29.96 -2.19 40.33
C ALA A 174 30.52 -3.20 41.34
N GLY A 175 31.84 -3.36 41.34
CA GLY A 175 32.53 -4.25 42.25
C GLY A 175 32.13 -3.93 43.70
N ALA A 176 31.75 -4.97 44.43
CA ALA A 176 31.68 -5.00 45.87
C ALA A 176 32.83 -5.87 46.39
#